data_AF-A0AAN7SBI9-F1
#
_entry.id   AF-A0AAN7SBI9-F1
#
_cell.length_a   1.000
_cell.length_b   1.000
_cell.length_c   1.000
_cell.angle_alpha   90.00
_cell.angle_beta   90.00
_cell.angle_gamma   90.00
#
_symmetry.space_group_name_H-M   'P 1'
#
loop_
_entity.id
_entity.type
_entity.pdbx_description
1 polymer ?
#
loop_
_entity_poly.entity_id
_entity_poly.type
_entity_poly.pdbx_seq_one_letter_code
_entity_poly.pdbx_strand_id
1 'polypeptide(L)'
;MVYSNVMDLVRAVLQLKNEISLLPPEEYILVVKNVGLSLRKLIGSVDEILPILPAASRTEVGPGRRERGPAWGRVLVSPLSVTPACHGQIEGTQKLLNKDLADLINKMRLAQQNAVTSLSEECKRQMLTASHTLAVDAKNLLDAVDQAKVQANLVKLCLE
;
A
#
# COMPACT_ATOMS: atom_id res chain seq x y z
N MET A 1 -2.56 12.19 9.63
CA MET A 1 -1.54 11.15 9.89
C MET A 1 -1.15 10.39 8.62
N VAL A 2 -2.03 9.64 7.95
CA VAL A 2 -1.66 8.91 6.71
C VAL A 2 -1.11 9.80 5.58
N TYR A 3 -1.72 10.96 5.30
CA TYR A 3 -1.19 11.93 4.33
C TYR A 3 0.26 12.35 4.60
N SER A 4 0.62 12.58 5.88
CA SER A 4 1.99 12.97 6.25
C SER A 4 2.97 11.86 5.91
N ASN A 5 2.63 10.61 6.25
CA ASN A 5 3.51 9.46 6.01
C ASN A 5 3.70 9.18 4.51
N VAL A 6 2.64 9.33 3.69
CA VAL A 6 2.75 9.21 2.23
C VAL A 6 3.66 10.30 1.68
N MET A 7 3.49 11.54 2.13
CA MET A 7 4.35 12.65 1.71
C MET A 7 5.81 12.48 2.15
N ASP A 8 6.06 11.93 3.34
CA ASP A 8 7.41 11.62 3.83
C ASP A 8 8.05 10.50 2.99
N LEU A 9 7.29 9.47 2.61
CA LEU A 9 7.75 8.42 1.70
C LEU A 9 8.08 8.98 0.31
N VAL A 10 7.21 9.81 -0.27
CA VAL A 10 7.45 10.46 -1.57
C VAL A 10 8.69 11.35 -1.51
N ARG A 11 8.90 12.09 -0.41
CA ARG A 11 10.13 12.86 -0.18
C ARG A 11 11.36 11.95 -0.14
N ALA A 12 11.30 10.82 0.55
CA ALA A 12 12.41 9.86 0.60
C ALA A 12 12.72 9.27 -0.79
N VAL A 13 11.70 8.98 -1.60
CA VAL A 13 11.88 8.50 -2.99
C VAL A 13 12.49 9.58 -3.88
N LEU A 14 12.03 10.83 -3.77
CA LEU A 14 12.61 11.96 -4.51
C LEU A 14 14.07 12.19 -4.12
N GLN A 15 14.39 12.06 -2.83
CA GLN A 15 15.75 12.15 -2.33
C GLN A 15 16.62 11.03 -2.88
N LEU A 16 16.13 9.78 -2.85
CA LEU A 16 16.81 8.65 -3.50
C LEU A 16 17.10 8.95 -4.97
N LYS A 17 16.14 9.48 -5.73
CA LYS A 17 16.35 9.83 -7.14
C LYS A 17 17.45 10.88 -7.34
N ASN A 18 17.50 11.89 -6.48
CA ASN A 18 18.47 12.97 -6.59
C ASN A 18 19.87 12.52 -6.15
N GLU A 19 19.95 11.67 -5.13
CA GLU A 19 21.22 11.25 -4.54
C GLU A 19 21.84 10.05 -5.27
N ILE A 20 21.06 9.11 -5.82
CA ILE A 20 21.60 7.88 -6.44
C ILE A 20 22.53 8.13 -7.64
N SER A 21 22.35 9.26 -8.31
CA SER A 21 23.20 9.69 -9.43
C SER A 21 24.57 10.18 -8.97
N LEU A 22 24.68 10.62 -7.71
CA LEU A 22 25.87 11.23 -7.11
C LEU A 22 26.53 10.34 -6.06
N LEU A 23 25.76 9.43 -5.45
CA LEU A 23 26.22 8.59 -4.36
C LEU A 23 27.09 7.42 -4.84
N PRO A 24 28.11 7.05 -4.05
CA PRO A 24 28.83 5.81 -4.24
C PRO A 24 27.93 4.61 -3.88
N PRO A 25 28.23 3.41 -4.41
CA PRO A 25 27.41 2.22 -4.16
C PRO A 25 27.28 1.88 -2.68
N GLU A 26 28.27 2.19 -1.84
CA GLU A 26 28.26 1.97 -0.39
C GLU A 26 27.08 2.69 0.30
N GLU A 27 26.65 3.83 -0.24
CA GLU A 27 25.62 4.69 0.37
C GLU A 27 24.21 4.40 -0.15
N TYR A 28 24.03 3.59 -1.21
CA TYR A 28 22.70 3.24 -1.74
C TYR A 28 21.81 2.55 -0.70
N ILE A 29 22.42 1.79 0.21
CA ILE A 29 21.72 1.16 1.33
C ILE A 29 21.07 2.19 2.25
N LEU A 30 21.70 3.35 2.47
CA LEU A 30 21.20 4.34 3.41
C LEU A 30 19.90 4.97 2.89
N VAL A 31 19.89 5.39 1.62
CA VAL A 31 18.70 6.00 0.99
C VAL A 31 17.54 5.01 0.89
N VAL A 32 17.79 3.74 0.54
CA VAL A 32 16.74 2.71 0.48
C VAL A 32 16.22 2.36 1.88
N LYS A 33 17.08 2.34 2.91
CA LYS A 33 16.63 2.17 4.30
C LYS A 33 15.67 3.28 4.73
N ASN A 34 15.94 4.52 4.36
CA ASN A 34 15.06 5.66 4.68
C ASN A 34 13.67 5.51 4.05
N VAL A 35 13.61 5.04 2.79
CA VAL A 35 12.35 4.70 2.13
C VAL A 35 11.62 3.59 2.88
N GLY A 36 12.32 2.52 3.26
CA GLY A 36 11.73 1.41 4.00
C GLY A 36 11.21 1.78 5.40
N LEU A 37 11.90 2.66 6.12
CA LEU A 37 11.45 3.18 7.42
C LEU A 37 10.17 4.02 7.26
N SER A 38 10.13 4.89 6.25
CA SER A 38 8.94 5.69 5.94
C SER A 38 7.75 4.80 5.54
N LEU A 39 8.01 3.74 4.79
CA LEU A 39 6.99 2.76 4.42
C LEU A 39 6.42 2.04 5.64
N ARG A 40 7.27 1.59 6.56
CA ARG A 40 6.83 0.93 7.80
C ARG A 40 5.92 1.85 8.62
N LYS A 41 6.26 3.14 8.73
CA LYS A 41 5.41 4.14 9.40
C LYS A 41 4.06 4.31 8.68
N LEU A 42 4.07 4.35 7.35
CA LEU A 42 2.86 4.45 6.55
C LEU A 42 1.94 3.25 6.79
N ILE A 43 2.46 2.03 6.68
CA ILE A 43 1.71 0.78 6.90
C ILE A 43 1.09 0.79 8.30
N GLY A 44 1.86 1.10 9.35
CA GLY A 44 1.35 1.16 10.71
C GLY A 44 0.22 2.17 10.88
N SER A 45 0.33 3.36 10.29
CA SER A 45 -0.77 4.34 10.33
C SER A 45 -1.99 3.95 9.50
N VAL A 46 -1.84 3.09 8.49
CA VAL A 46 -2.96 2.57 7.71
C VAL A 46 -3.65 1.43 8.46
N ASP A 47 -2.90 0.59 9.18
CA ASP A 47 -3.44 -0.43 10.10
C ASP A 47 -4.28 0.19 11.22
N GLU A 48 -3.90 1.37 11.71
CA GLU A 48 -4.70 2.12 12.67
C GLU A 48 -6.02 2.66 12.06
N ILE A 49 -6.07 2.92 10.75
CA ILE A 49 -7.26 3.44 10.07
C ILE A 49 -8.20 2.34 9.60
N LEU A 50 -7.68 1.16 9.24
CA LEU A 50 -8.49 0.00 8.83
C LEU A 50 -9.73 -0.23 9.72
N PRO A 51 -9.63 -0.32 11.07
CA PRO A 51 -10.79 -0.55 11.93
C PRO A 51 -11.78 0.63 12.02
N ILE A 52 -11.38 1.82 11.56
CA ILE A 52 -12.20 3.05 11.59
C ILE A 52 -13.07 3.17 10.32
N LEU A 53 -12.65 2.51 9.23
CA LEU A 53 -13.41 2.54 7.98
C LEU A 53 -14.65 1.65 8.10
N PRO A 54 -15.82 2.12 7.66
CA PRO A 54 -17.02 1.31 7.70
C PRO A 54 -16.78 0.05 6.87
N ALA A 55 -16.90 -1.10 7.52
CA ALA A 55 -17.00 -2.37 6.86
C ALA A 55 -18.23 -2.29 5.97
N ALA A 56 -18.06 -1.96 4.68
CA ALA A 56 -19.14 -1.76 3.72
C ALA A 56 -20.24 -2.81 3.94
N SER A 57 -21.24 -2.42 4.72
CA SER A 57 -22.36 -3.25 5.06
C SER A 57 -23.23 -3.22 3.83
N ARG A 58 -23.01 -4.24 3.00
CA ARG A 58 -24.01 -4.93 2.20
C ARG A 58 -25.22 -4.04 1.92
N THR A 59 -25.26 -3.40 0.75
CA THR A 59 -26.53 -2.93 0.20
C THR A 59 -27.38 -4.17 -0.10
N GLU A 60 -28.09 -4.66 0.91
CA GLU A 60 -29.36 -5.34 0.70
C GLU A 60 -30.35 -4.28 0.26
N VAL A 61 -30.47 -4.06 -1.05
CA VAL A 61 -31.73 -3.63 -1.66
C VAL A 61 -31.90 -4.40 -2.97
N GLY A 62 -32.53 -5.56 -2.85
CA GLY A 62 -33.31 -6.18 -3.90
C GLY A 62 -34.60 -6.66 -3.24
N PRO A 63 -35.78 -6.08 -3.56
CA PRO A 63 -37.00 -6.48 -2.89
C PRO A 63 -37.44 -7.85 -3.42
N GLY A 64 -37.52 -8.82 -2.51
CA GLY A 64 -38.41 -9.97 -2.64
C GLY A 64 -37.88 -11.17 -3.42
N ARG A 65 -37.53 -12.22 -2.69
CA ARG A 65 -38.21 -13.52 -2.84
C ARG A 65 -38.08 -14.33 -1.55
N ARG A 66 -39.23 -14.62 -0.94
CA ARG A 66 -39.38 -15.64 0.11
C ARG A 66 -38.92 -16.98 -0.46
N GLU A 67 -37.96 -17.62 0.20
CA GLU A 67 -37.90 -19.08 0.22
C GLU A 67 -37.99 -19.58 1.66
N ARG A 68 -38.92 -20.50 1.84
CA ARG A 68 -39.34 -21.13 3.08
C ARG A 68 -38.84 -22.57 2.99
N GLY A 69 -37.87 -22.97 3.81
CA GLY A 69 -37.37 -24.35 3.84
C GLY A 69 -36.36 -24.59 4.98
N PRO A 70 -36.51 -25.66 5.80
CA PRO A 70 -35.69 -25.91 6.97
C PRO A 70 -34.62 -27.00 6.72
N ALA A 71 -33.43 -26.85 7.31
CA ALA A 71 -32.64 -27.92 7.94
C ALA A 71 -31.26 -27.37 8.30
N TRP A 72 -30.97 -27.35 9.59
CA TRP A 72 -29.78 -26.87 10.25
C TRP A 72 -28.60 -27.82 9.98
N GLY A 73 -27.98 -27.65 8.82
CA GLY A 73 -26.66 -28.18 8.49
C GLY A 73 -25.59 -27.21 8.97
N ARG A 74 -24.96 -27.54 10.10
CA ARG A 74 -23.83 -26.83 10.72
C ARG A 74 -22.67 -26.66 9.73
N VAL A 75 -22.68 -25.60 8.94
CA VAL A 75 -21.42 -24.99 8.49
C VAL A 75 -21.08 -23.98 9.56
N LEU A 76 -20.21 -24.40 10.49
CA LEU A 76 -19.41 -23.47 11.25
C LEU A 76 -18.48 -22.80 10.23
N VAL A 77 -19.02 -21.84 9.48
CA VAL A 77 -18.19 -20.90 8.74
C VAL A 77 -17.46 -20.12 9.83
N SER A 78 -16.17 -20.43 9.98
CA SER A 78 -15.25 -19.65 10.79
C SER A 78 -15.52 -18.15 10.57
N PRO A 79 -15.54 -17.31 11.62
CA PRO A 79 -15.75 -15.87 11.47
C PRO A 79 -14.51 -15.14 10.89
N LEU A 80 -13.82 -15.77 9.93
CA LEU A 80 -12.67 -15.28 9.20
C LEU A 80 -12.98 -15.68 7.74
N SER A 81 -13.40 -14.83 6.81
CA SER A 81 -12.91 -13.50 6.50
C SER A 81 -13.96 -12.81 5.64
N VAL A 82 -14.94 -12.13 6.24
CA VAL A 82 -15.73 -11.13 5.51
C VAL A 82 -14.90 -9.86 5.54
N THR A 83 -13.84 -9.79 4.73
CA THR A 83 -13.13 -8.52 4.53
C THR A 83 -14.00 -7.62 3.65
N PRO A 84 -14.38 -6.43 4.15
CA PRO A 84 -15.17 -5.46 3.38
C PRO A 84 -14.39 -5.03 2.14
N ALA A 85 -15.07 -4.73 1.02
CA ALA A 85 -14.43 -4.37 -0.25
C ALA A 85 -13.35 -3.28 -0.12
N CYS A 86 -13.51 -2.32 0.81
CA CYS A 86 -12.52 -1.27 1.09
C CYS A 86 -11.30 -1.77 1.87
N HIS A 87 -11.45 -2.74 2.78
CA HIS A 87 -10.31 -3.33 3.49
C HIS A 87 -9.43 -4.15 2.56
N GLY A 88 -10.04 -4.92 1.65
CA GLY A 88 -9.30 -5.72 0.68
C GLY A 88 -8.43 -4.89 -0.27
N GLN A 89 -8.92 -3.72 -0.70
CA GLN A 89 -8.13 -2.80 -1.52
C GLN A 89 -6.94 -2.21 -0.74
N ILE A 90 -7.19 -1.71 0.47
CA ILE A 90 -6.15 -1.11 1.33
C ILE A 90 -5.08 -2.15 1.70
N GLU A 91 -5.49 -3.36 2.10
CA GLU A 91 -4.59 -4.46 2.43
C GLU A 91 -3.82 -4.94 1.18
N GLY A 92 -4.50 -4.99 0.03
CA GLY A 92 -3.89 -5.28 -1.26
C GLY A 92 -2.77 -4.30 -1.62
N THR A 93 -3.01 -3.00 -1.42
CA THR A 93 -2.01 -1.97 -1.68
C THR A 93 -0.89 -1.97 -0.63
N GLN A 94 -1.17 -2.26 0.65
CA GLN A 94 -0.11 -2.48 1.65
C GLN A 94 0.81 -3.65 1.26
N LYS A 95 0.25 -4.77 0.76
CA LYS A 95 1.02 -5.90 0.24
C LYS A 95 1.82 -5.53 -1.01
N LEU A 96 1.23 -4.75 -1.91
CA LEU A 96 1.89 -4.25 -3.10
C LEU A 96 3.11 -3.39 -2.73
N LEU A 97 2.96 -2.44 -1.82
CA LEU A 97 4.07 -1.59 -1.35
C LEU A 97 5.22 -2.39 -0.73
N ASN A 98 4.91 -3.46 0.01
CA ASN A 98 5.95 -4.37 0.52
C ASN A 98 6.69 -5.09 -0.61
N LYS A 99 5.96 -5.48 -1.67
CA LYS A 99 6.56 -6.06 -2.88
C LYS A 99 7.45 -5.05 -3.58
N ASP A 100 7.01 -3.81 -3.75
CA ASP A 100 7.77 -2.76 -4.43
C ASP A 100 9.04 -2.40 -3.66
N LEU A 101 8.98 -2.38 -2.32
CA LEU A 101 10.17 -2.18 -1.49
C LEU A 101 11.14 -3.36 -1.64
N ALA A 102 10.66 -4.60 -1.67
CA ALA A 102 11.50 -5.77 -1.89
C ALA A 102 12.18 -5.72 -3.27
N ASP A 103 11.44 -5.34 -4.31
CA ASP A 103 11.99 -5.14 -5.66
C ASP A 103 13.04 -4.01 -5.67
N LEU A 104 12.78 -2.88 -5.01
CA LEU A 104 13.75 -1.79 -4.88
C LEU A 104 15.03 -2.24 -4.17
N ILE A 105 14.92 -3.01 -3.08
CA ILE A 105 16.06 -3.57 -2.34
C ILE A 105 16.86 -4.54 -3.23
N ASN A 106 16.18 -5.36 -4.02
CA ASN A 106 16.85 -6.27 -4.96
C ASN A 106 17.60 -5.49 -6.05
N LYS A 107 16.97 -4.47 -6.65
CA LYS A 107 17.62 -3.58 -7.62
C LYS A 107 18.82 -2.84 -7.02
N MET A 108 18.72 -2.40 -5.78
CA MET A 108 19.81 -1.79 -5.01
C MET A 108 20.99 -2.72 -4.83
N ARG A 109 20.74 -3.96 -4.38
CA ARG A 109 21.80 -4.96 -4.22
C ARG A 109 22.48 -5.27 -5.54
N LEU A 110 21.71 -5.38 -6.63
CA LEU A 110 22.26 -5.54 -7.97
C LEU A 110 23.12 -4.34 -8.38
N ALA A 111 22.68 -3.11 -8.11
CA ALA A 111 23.46 -1.90 -8.40
C ALA A 111 24.79 -1.86 -7.65
N GLN A 112 24.80 -2.27 -6.38
CA GLN A 112 26.04 -2.38 -5.60
C GLN A 112 26.98 -3.45 -6.16
N GLN A 113 26.46 -4.63 -6.49
CA GLN A 113 27.27 -5.73 -7.05
C GLN A 113 27.82 -5.42 -8.44
N ASN A 114 27.07 -4.66 -9.24
CA ASN A 114 27.44 -4.30 -10.60
C ASN A 114 28.08 -2.90 -10.71
N ALA A 115 28.47 -2.30 -9.59
CA ALA A 115 28.97 -0.92 -9.56
C ALA A 115 30.26 -0.70 -10.37
N VAL A 116 31.12 -1.72 -10.45
CA VAL A 116 32.38 -1.71 -11.22
C VAL A 116 32.22 -2.24 -12.66
N THR A 117 30.98 -2.53 -13.08
CA THR A 117 30.67 -3.11 -14.39
C THR A 117 30.02 -2.09 -15.32
N SER A 118 29.95 -2.39 -16.61
CA SER A 118 29.23 -1.57 -17.60
C SER A 118 27.72 -1.47 -17.34
N LEU A 119 27.16 -2.31 -16.45
CA LEU A 119 25.74 -2.32 -16.10
C LEU A 119 25.38 -1.33 -14.98
N SER A 120 26.35 -0.64 -14.37
CA SER A 120 26.14 0.29 -13.26
C SER A 120 25.00 1.31 -13.52
N GLU A 121 25.04 1.98 -14.68
CA GLU A 121 24.03 2.98 -15.06
C GLU A 121 22.64 2.37 -15.30
N GLU A 122 22.60 1.13 -15.79
CA GLU A 122 21.35 0.42 -16.01
C GLU A 122 20.72 -0.03 -14.69
N CYS A 123 21.54 -0.51 -13.74
CA CYS A 123 21.05 -0.82 -12.40
C CYS A 123 20.50 0.42 -11.69
N LYS A 124 21.16 1.59 -11.82
CA LYS A 124 20.63 2.86 -11.30
C LYS A 124 19.27 3.20 -11.93
N ARG A 125 19.14 3.10 -13.27
CA ARG A 125 17.85 3.30 -13.95
C ARG A 125 16.76 2.38 -13.41
N GLN A 126 17.07 1.10 -13.21
CA GLN A 126 16.11 0.14 -12.67
C GLN A 126 15.71 0.46 -11.22
N MET A 127 16.64 0.94 -10.39
CA MET A 127 16.32 1.43 -9.05
C MET A 127 15.38 2.63 -9.09
N LEU A 128 15.64 3.58 -10.00
CA LEU A 128 14.79 4.75 -10.19
C LEU A 128 13.36 4.33 -10.57
N THR A 129 13.22 3.42 -11.53
CA THR A 129 11.92 2.87 -11.92
C THR A 129 11.21 2.21 -10.74
N ALA A 130 11.88 1.32 -9.99
CA ALA A 130 11.30 0.66 -8.83
C ALA A 130 10.87 1.66 -7.75
N SER A 131 11.72 2.66 -7.47
CA SER A 131 11.40 3.71 -6.49
C SER A 131 10.21 4.57 -6.92
N HIS A 132 10.09 4.86 -8.22
CA HIS A 132 8.99 5.63 -8.78
C HIS A 132 7.67 4.85 -8.66
N THR A 133 7.67 3.56 -9.00
CA THR A 133 6.51 2.67 -8.82
C THR A 133 6.04 2.69 -7.36
N LEU A 134 6.95 2.54 -6.41
CA LEU A 134 6.63 2.59 -4.98
C LEU A 134 5.97 3.93 -4.56
N ALA A 135 6.42 5.05 -5.11
CA ALA A 135 5.79 6.35 -4.84
C ALA A 135 4.38 6.45 -5.46
N VAL A 136 4.19 5.92 -6.67
CA VAL A 136 2.88 5.85 -7.33
C VAL A 136 1.92 4.99 -6.52
N ASP A 137 2.34 3.83 -6.06
CA ASP A 137 1.50 2.93 -5.27
C ASP A 137 1.17 3.48 -3.88
N ALA A 138 2.07 4.26 -3.29
CA ALA A 138 1.78 4.96 -2.04
C ALA A 138 0.74 6.06 -2.20
N LYS A 139 0.77 6.76 -3.34
CA LYS A 139 -0.29 7.70 -3.71
C LYS A 139 -1.60 6.97 -3.96
N ASN A 140 -1.59 5.86 -4.68
CA ASN A 140 -2.79 5.05 -4.92
C ASN A 140 -3.43 4.57 -3.60
N LEU A 141 -2.61 4.20 -2.60
CA LEU A 141 -3.10 3.86 -1.26
C LEU A 141 -3.80 5.06 -0.61
N LEU A 142 -3.20 6.24 -0.70
CA LEU A 142 -3.77 7.46 -0.15
C LEU A 142 -5.14 7.77 -0.78
N ASP A 143 -5.22 7.69 -2.12
CA ASP A 143 -6.45 7.92 -2.87
C ASP A 143 -7.53 6.89 -2.49
N ALA A 144 -7.16 5.61 -2.32
CA ALA A 144 -8.08 4.56 -1.86
C ALA A 144 -8.58 4.80 -0.43
N VAL A 145 -7.70 5.23 0.49
CA VAL A 145 -8.06 5.57 1.87
C VAL A 145 -8.97 6.80 1.91
N ASP A 146 -8.68 7.83 1.10
CA ASP A 146 -9.50 9.03 1.00
C ASP A 146 -10.89 8.71 0.44
N GLN A 147 -10.94 7.93 -0.64
CA GLN A 147 -12.20 7.49 -1.22
C GLN A 147 -13.05 6.69 -0.22
N ALA A 148 -12.44 5.79 0.55
CA ALA A 148 -13.13 5.03 1.59
C ALA A 148 -13.67 5.95 2.71
N LYS A 149 -12.93 7.00 3.08
CA LYS A 149 -13.38 8.00 4.07
C LYS A 149 -14.51 8.88 3.55
N VAL A 150 -14.44 9.32 2.29
CA VAL A 150 -15.49 10.12 1.66
C VAL A 150 -16.77 9.30 1.57
N GLN A 151 -16.69 8.03 1.15
CA GLN A 151 -17.84 7.13 1.15
C GLN A 151 -18.43 6.94 2.55
N ALA A 152 -17.58 6.76 3.58
CA ALA A 152 -18.02 6.64 4.97
C ALA A 152 -18.80 7.88 5.46
N ASN A 153 -18.29 9.08 5.16
CA ASN A 153 -18.96 10.33 5.53
C ASN A 153 -20.26 10.55 4.75
N LEU A 154 -20.31 10.18 3.46
CA LEU A 154 -21.52 10.27 2.64
C LEU A 154 -22.63 9.35 3.16
N VAL A 155 -22.29 8.11 3.52
CA VAL A 155 -23.26 7.15 4.08
C VAL A 155 -23.82 7.65 5.40
N LYS A 156 -23.01 8.35 6.20
CA LYS A 156 -23.45 8.94 7.46
C LYS A 156 -24.48 10.06 7.25
N LEU A 157 -24.26 10.93 6.26
CA LEU A 157 -25.17 12.03 5.91
C LEU A 157 -26.51 11.56 5.31
N CYS A 158 -26.57 10.39 4.67
CA CYS A 158 -27.82 9.84 4.13
C CYS A 158 -28.68 9.12 5.18
N LEU A 159 -28.21 8.96 6.42
CA LEU A 159 -28.92 8.27 7.51
C LEU A 159 -29.53 9.24 8.55
N GLU A 160 -29.44 10.55 8.34
CA GLU A 160 -30.05 11.61 9.16
C GLU A 160 -31.22 12.31 8.45
#